data_AF-A0AAJ2MZS7-F1
#
_entry.id   AF-A0AAJ2MZS7-F1
#
_cell.length_a   1.000
_cell.length_b   1.000
_cell.length_c   1.000
_cell.angle_alpha   90.00
_cell.angle_beta   90.00
_cell.angle_gamma   90.00
#
_symmetry.space_group_name_H-M   'P 1'
#
loop_
_entity.id
_entity.type
_entity.pdbx_description
1 polymer ?
#
loop_
_entity_poly.entity_id
_entity_poly.type
_entity_poly.pdbx_seq_one_letter_code
_entity_poly.pdbx_strand_id
1 'polypeptide(L)'
;MGAPKGRVKAGGRKKGTPNKQTAEFRETVRKLLEDNSANVGRWLTQVAEGDGTDSGKPDPAKALDLLCKLAEYAAPKLNRTEHVGEDGGPVKTVTTFKLADLE
;
A
#
# COMPACT_ATOMS: atom_id res chain seq x y z
N MET A 1 1.78 -2.77 42.08
CA MET A 1 0.89 -3.92 41.78
C MET A 1 0.58 -3.94 40.29
N GLY A 2 0.98 -4.99 39.58
CA GLY A 2 0.62 -5.17 38.15
C GLY A 2 -0.80 -5.69 38.01
N ALA A 3 -1.49 -5.29 36.94
CA ALA A 3 -2.85 -5.75 36.68
C ALA A 3 -2.93 -7.29 36.56
N PRO A 4 -4.02 -7.93 37.04
CA PRO A 4 -4.16 -9.38 37.03
C PRO A 4 -4.13 -9.95 35.61
N LYS A 5 -3.41 -11.08 35.45
CA LYS A 5 -3.33 -11.84 34.19
C LYS A 5 -4.74 -12.35 33.83
N GLY A 6 -5.25 -11.98 32.65
CA GLY A 6 -6.58 -12.39 32.16
C GLY A 6 -7.65 -11.31 32.08
N ARG A 7 -7.35 -10.06 32.50
CA ARG A 7 -8.31 -8.95 32.31
C ARG A 7 -8.46 -8.61 30.83
N VAL A 8 -9.68 -8.65 30.31
CA VAL A 8 -10.02 -8.13 28.98
C VAL A 8 -9.61 -6.65 28.95
N LYS A 9 -8.75 -6.24 28.00
CA LYS A 9 -8.31 -4.84 27.90
C LYS A 9 -9.53 -3.95 27.60
N ALA A 10 -10.08 -3.32 28.63
CA ALA A 10 -11.08 -2.29 28.51
C ALA A 10 -10.37 -0.96 28.21
N GLY A 11 -10.16 -0.69 26.92
CA GLY A 11 -9.52 0.54 26.46
C GLY A 11 -8.09 0.34 25.95
N GLY A 12 -7.76 1.15 24.95
CA GLY A 12 -6.56 1.03 24.13
C GLY A 12 -6.93 1.07 22.64
N ARG A 13 -5.99 1.53 21.82
CA ARG A 13 -6.14 1.54 20.36
C ARG A 13 -6.44 0.11 19.87
N LYS A 14 -7.49 -0.06 19.06
CA LYS A 14 -7.89 -1.37 18.53
C LYS A 14 -6.71 -1.99 17.77
N LYS A 15 -6.51 -3.31 17.93
CA LYS A 15 -5.52 -4.05 17.15
C LYS A 15 -5.81 -3.83 15.66
N GLY A 16 -4.82 -3.39 14.90
CA GLY A 16 -4.96 -3.06 13.48
C GLY A 16 -5.27 -1.60 13.15
N THR A 17 -5.48 -0.71 14.14
CA THR A 17 -5.63 0.72 13.83
C THR A 17 -4.29 1.24 13.23
N PRO A 18 -4.28 1.82 12.00
CA PRO A 18 -3.05 2.22 11.28
C PRO A 18 -2.37 3.45 11.86
N ASN A 19 -1.07 3.40 12.20
CA ASN A 19 -0.33 4.47 12.90
C ASN A 19 -0.75 5.86 12.39
N LYS A 20 -1.12 6.77 13.30
CA LYS A 20 -1.66 8.11 12.96
C LYS A 20 -0.74 8.85 12.00
N GLN A 21 0.57 8.86 12.29
CA GLN A 21 1.57 9.52 11.44
C GLN A 21 1.62 8.91 10.04
N THR A 22 1.52 7.59 9.92
CA THR A 22 1.51 6.89 8.63
C THR A 22 0.22 7.16 7.85
N ALA A 23 -0.93 7.27 8.53
CA ALA A 23 -2.21 7.61 7.91
C ALA A 23 -2.19 9.06 7.39
N GLU A 24 -1.76 10.02 8.21
CA GLU A 24 -1.65 11.44 7.87
C GLU A 24 -0.66 11.68 6.72
N PHE A 25 0.46 10.97 6.72
CA PHE A 25 1.41 11.01 5.60
C PHE A 25 0.79 10.51 4.30
N ARG A 26 0.08 9.38 4.32
CA ARG A 26 -0.60 8.83 3.13
C ARG A 26 -1.65 9.79 2.59
N GLU A 27 -2.41 10.43 3.48
CA GLU A 27 -3.43 11.42 3.12
C GLU A 27 -2.79 12.67 2.49
N THR A 28 -1.69 13.17 3.06
CA THR A 28 -0.92 14.29 2.51
C THR A 28 -0.39 13.99 1.11
N VAL A 29 0.23 12.82 0.92
CA VAL A 29 0.73 12.39 -0.40
C VAL A 29 -0.41 12.27 -1.41
N ARG A 30 -1.55 11.71 -1.00
CA ARG A 30 -2.72 11.58 -1.87
C ARG A 30 -3.22 12.95 -2.34
N LYS A 31 -3.37 13.89 -1.41
CA LYS A 31 -3.81 15.24 -1.71
C LYS A 31 -2.83 15.95 -2.66
N LEU A 32 -1.53 15.83 -2.42
CA LEU A 32 -0.51 16.38 -3.31
C LEU A 32 -0.63 15.84 -4.74
N LEU A 33 -0.89 14.54 -4.90
CA LEU A 33 -1.07 13.92 -6.21
C LEU A 33 -2.39 14.36 -6.89
N GLU A 34 -3.48 14.46 -6.14
CA GLU A 34 -4.77 14.95 -6.65
C GLU A 34 -4.68 16.40 -7.13
N ASP A 35 -4.08 17.28 -6.31
CA ASP A 35 -3.88 18.70 -6.61
C ASP A 35 -3.00 18.92 -7.85
N ASN A 36 -2.14 17.94 -8.20
CA ASN A 36 -1.22 18.01 -9.33
C ASN A 36 -1.58 17.07 -10.48
N SER A 37 -2.74 16.40 -10.43
CA SER A 37 -3.15 15.40 -11.43
C SER A 37 -3.11 15.95 -12.87
N ALA A 38 -3.51 17.21 -13.08
CA ALA A 38 -3.43 17.89 -14.37
C ALA A 38 -2.00 18.26 -14.81
N ASN A 39 -1.07 18.42 -13.88
CA ASN A 39 0.31 18.83 -14.14
C ASN A 39 1.24 17.67 -14.47
N VAL A 40 0.91 16.44 -14.05
CA VAL A 40 1.79 15.27 -14.23
C VAL A 40 2.17 15.06 -15.69
N GLY A 41 1.20 15.16 -16.61
CA GLY A 41 1.48 15.04 -18.05
C GLY A 41 2.47 16.09 -18.53
N ARG A 42 2.26 17.36 -18.14
CA ARG A 42 3.16 18.47 -18.49
C ARG A 42 4.59 18.24 -17.97
N TRP A 43 4.74 17.79 -16.73
CA TRP A 43 6.06 17.55 -16.16
C TRP A 43 6.78 16.39 -16.82
N LEU A 44 6.07 15.31 -17.16
CA LEU A 44 6.65 14.20 -17.92
C LEU A 44 7.11 14.65 -19.30
N THR A 45 6.33 15.51 -19.99
CA THR A 45 6.74 16.12 -21.25
C THR A 45 7.97 17.01 -21.07
N GLN A 46 8.01 17.86 -20.03
CA GLN A 46 9.20 18.70 -19.75
C GLN A 46 10.45 17.88 -19.43
N VAL A 47 10.32 16.74 -18.76
CA VAL A 47 11.44 15.82 -18.55
C VAL A 47 11.87 15.19 -19.88
N ALA A 48 10.91 14.77 -20.72
CA ALA A 48 11.21 14.11 -21.98
C ALA A 48 11.82 15.05 -23.03
N GLU A 49 11.34 16.28 -23.12
CA GLU A 49 11.68 17.26 -24.16
C GLU A 49 12.64 18.36 -23.67
N GLY A 50 12.88 18.45 -22.37
CA GLY A 50 13.59 19.55 -21.76
C GLY A 50 12.69 20.76 -21.50
N ASP A 51 13.18 21.71 -20.70
CA ASP A 51 12.44 22.94 -20.35
C ASP A 51 12.87 24.17 -21.17
N GLY A 52 13.77 23.97 -22.13
CA GLY A 52 14.32 25.03 -22.97
C GLY A 52 15.48 25.80 -22.32
N THR A 53 15.96 25.38 -21.16
CA THR A 53 17.15 25.95 -20.49
C THR A 53 18.37 25.05 -20.68
N ASP A 54 19.58 25.60 -20.45
CA ASP A 54 20.83 24.82 -20.51
C ASP A 54 20.90 23.70 -19.46
N SER A 55 20.10 23.78 -18.40
CA SER A 55 20.05 22.81 -17.31
C SER A 55 18.94 21.77 -17.48
N GLY A 56 17.86 22.09 -18.19
CA GLY A 56 16.76 21.17 -18.45
C GLY A 56 16.94 20.42 -19.76
N LYS A 57 17.94 19.54 -19.80
CA LYS A 57 18.19 18.68 -20.97
C LYS A 57 17.05 17.65 -21.16
N PRO A 58 16.67 17.32 -22.41
CA PRO A 58 15.71 16.27 -22.70
C PRO A 58 16.19 14.90 -22.20
N ASP A 59 15.35 14.20 -21.44
CA ASP A 59 15.58 12.84 -20.96
C ASP A 59 14.28 11.98 -21.05
N PRO A 60 13.95 11.47 -22.24
CA PRO A 60 12.74 10.67 -22.45
C PRO A 60 12.79 9.33 -21.70
N ALA A 61 13.98 8.76 -21.48
CA ALA A 61 14.13 7.53 -20.71
C ALA A 61 13.75 7.77 -19.24
N LYS A 62 14.15 8.93 -18.68
CA LYS A 62 13.77 9.30 -17.32
C LYS A 62 12.28 9.56 -17.17
N ALA A 63 11.64 10.16 -18.17
CA ALA A 63 10.19 10.35 -18.17
C ALA A 63 9.45 9.00 -18.09
N LEU A 64 9.88 8.00 -18.88
CA LEU A 64 9.30 6.64 -18.82
C LEU A 64 9.55 5.95 -17.47
N ASP A 65 10.74 6.08 -16.89
CA ASP A 65 11.06 5.56 -15.55
C ASP A 65 10.14 6.18 -14.47
N LEU A 66 9.92 7.49 -14.51
CA LEU A 66 9.01 8.19 -13.60
C LEU A 66 7.56 7.76 -13.80
N LEU A 67 7.12 7.59 -15.05
CA LEU A 67 5.78 7.09 -15.36
C LEU A 67 5.55 5.68 -14.78
N CYS A 68 6.51 4.77 -14.95
CA CYS A 68 6.45 3.44 -14.37
C CYS A 68 6.33 3.48 -12.83
N LYS A 69 7.09 4.36 -12.17
CA LYS A 69 7.02 4.56 -10.71
C LYS A 69 5.68 5.11 -10.25
N LEU A 70 5.10 6.05 -10.99
CA LEU A 70 3.77 6.60 -10.69
C LEU A 70 2.66 5.56 -10.90
N ALA A 71 2.78 4.72 -11.94
CA ALA A 71 1.82 3.66 -12.22
C ALA A 71 1.69 2.65 -11.06
N GLU A 72 2.76 2.44 -10.27
CA GLU A 72 2.72 1.59 -9.06
C GLU A 72 1.78 2.10 -7.96
N TYR A 73 1.43 3.39 -7.98
CA TYR A 73 0.50 3.99 -7.03
C TYR A 73 -0.93 4.06 -7.58
N ALA A 74 -1.09 4.06 -8.91
CA ALA A 74 -2.39 4.03 -9.57
C ALA A 74 -3.00 2.62 -9.60
N ALA A 75 -2.17 1.60 -9.83
CA ALA A 75 -2.56 0.20 -9.71
C ALA A 75 -2.08 -0.33 -8.35
N PRO A 76 -2.96 -0.85 -7.47
CA PRO A 76 -2.52 -1.51 -6.26
C PRO A 76 -1.51 -2.60 -6.63
N LYS A 77 -0.28 -2.53 -6.10
CA LYS A 77 0.67 -3.64 -6.23
C LYS A 77 -0.06 -4.91 -5.85
N LEU A 78 -0.04 -5.93 -6.71
CA LEU A 78 -0.51 -7.25 -6.37
C LEU A 78 0.33 -7.72 -5.19
N ASN A 79 -0.18 -7.53 -3.98
CA ASN A 79 0.47 -8.03 -2.78
C ASN A 79 0.49 -9.55 -2.92
N ARG A 80 1.69 -10.11 -3.05
CA ARG A 80 1.87 -11.56 -3.03
C ARG A 80 1.39 -12.04 -1.67
N THR A 81 0.26 -12.74 -1.66
CA THR A 81 -0.24 -13.40 -0.45
C THR A 81 0.32 -14.80 -0.44
N GLU A 82 1.30 -15.05 0.42
CA GLU A 82 1.81 -16.41 0.65
C GLU A 82 0.96 -17.08 1.72
N HIS A 83 0.20 -18.11 1.34
CA HIS A 83 -0.52 -18.97 2.28
C HIS A 83 0.42 -20.04 2.81
N VAL A 84 1.04 -19.75 3.96
CA VAL A 84 1.89 -20.68 4.70
C VAL A 84 1.32 -20.91 6.10
N GLY A 85 1.61 -22.08 6.66
CA GLY A 85 1.31 -22.40 8.05
C GLY A 85 2.19 -21.64 9.03
N GLU A 86 2.04 -21.97 10.32
CA GLU A 86 2.84 -21.39 11.40
C GLU A 86 4.35 -21.51 11.11
N ASP A 87 5.09 -20.41 11.34
CA ASP A 87 6.53 -20.28 11.05
C ASP A 87 6.95 -20.64 9.61
N GLY A 88 6.06 -20.47 8.63
CA GLY A 88 6.32 -20.81 7.23
C GLY A 88 6.14 -22.30 6.92
N GLY A 89 5.62 -23.07 7.87
CA GLY A 89 5.39 -24.51 7.73
C GLY A 89 4.17 -24.87 6.86
N PRO A 90 3.80 -26.15 6.79
CA PRO A 90 2.63 -26.61 6.04
C PRO A 90 1.33 -26.02 6.58
N VAL A 91 0.40 -25.68 5.69
CA VAL A 91 -0.97 -25.31 6.07
C VAL A 91 -1.67 -26.51 6.70
N LYS A 92 -2.08 -26.38 7.97
CA LYS A 92 -2.86 -27.40 8.69
C LYS A 92 -4.35 -27.06 8.58
N THR A 93 -5.13 -27.97 8.00
CA THR A 93 -6.58 -27.81 7.85
C THR A 93 -7.31 -28.80 8.77
N VAL A 94 -8.22 -28.31 9.60
CA VAL A 94 -9.16 -29.14 10.38
C VAL A 94 -10.53 -28.98 9.73
N THR A 95 -11.01 -30.04 9.07
CA THR A 95 -12.32 -30.05 8.42
C THR A 95 -13.30 -30.89 9.24
N THR A 96 -14.40 -30.28 9.67
CA THR A 96 -15.50 -30.98 10.35
C THR A 96 -16.66 -31.17 9.38
N PHE A 97 -16.97 -32.42 9.05
CA PHE A 97 -18.18 -32.76 8.30
C PHE A 97 -19.30 -33.07 9.28
N LYS A 98 -20.45 -32.42 9.10
CA LYS A 98 -21.70 -32.83 9.73
C LYS A 98 -22.51 -33.54 8.67
N LEU A 99 -22.85 -34.81 8.89
CA LEU A 99 -23.91 -35.44 8.11
C LEU A 99 -25.20 -34.70 8.46
N ALA A 100 -25.85 -34.10 7.46
CA ALA A 100 -27.26 -33.81 7.57
C ALA A 100 -27.99 -35.14 7.47
N ASP A 101 -28.92 -35.37 8.39
CA ASP A 101 -29.64 -36.63 8.55
C ASP A 101 -30.19 -37.14 7.21
N LEU A 102 -29.99 -38.44 6.97
CA LEU A 102 -30.57 -39.16 5.85
C LEU A 102 -32.05 -39.40 6.18
N GLU A 103 -32.97 -38.71 5.50
CA GLU A 103 -34.40 -39.06 5.51
C GLU A 103 -34.65 -40.39 4.79
#